data_AF-A0A4Q3S351-F1
#
_entry.id   AF-A0A4Q3S351-F1
#
_cell.length_a   1.000
_cell.length_b   1.000
_cell.length_c   1.000
_cell.angle_alpha   90.00
_cell.angle_beta   90.00
_cell.angle_gamma   90.00
#
_symmetry.space_group_name_H-M   'P 1'
#
loop_
_entity.id
_entity.type
_entity.pdbx_description
1 polymer ?
#
loop_
_entity_poly.entity_id
_entity_poly.type
_entity_poly.pdbx_seq_one_letter_code
_entity_poly.pdbx_strand_id
1 'polypeptide(L)'
;QQINTQYWIASFLNGNEAWSNFRRSGFPALAANPYVGDIPAGTFIRRLTYPVSEISANTTNVNEAIARQGPDRMDTRVWWDKP
;
A
#
# COMPACT_ATOMS: atom_id res chain seq x y z
N GLN A 1 -13.24 2.12 -14.59
CA GLN A 1 -14.13 2.15 -13.41
C GLN A 1 -14.97 0.88 -13.27
N GLN A 2 -15.98 0.64 -14.11
CA GLN A 2 -16.97 -0.45 -13.94
C GLN A 2 -16.34 -1.83 -13.68
N ILE A 3 -15.38 -2.23 -14.50
CA ILE A 3 -14.69 -3.53 -14.36
C ILE A 3 -14.01 -3.65 -12.98
N ASN A 4 -13.21 -2.68 -12.58
CA ASN A 4 -12.45 -2.76 -11.32
C ASN A 4 -13.34 -2.62 -10.08
N THR A 5 -14.45 -1.87 -10.18
CA THR A 5 -15.45 -1.85 -9.11
C THR A 5 -16.11 -3.21 -8.94
N GLN A 6 -16.51 -3.87 -10.02
CA GLN A 6 -17.07 -5.23 -9.94
C GLN A 6 -16.03 -6.25 -9.49
N TYR A 7 -14.78 -6.09 -9.92
CA TYR A 7 -13.66 -6.92 -9.46
C TYR A 7 -13.45 -6.78 -7.95
N TRP A 8 -13.50 -5.55 -7.41
CA TRP A 8 -13.40 -5.32 -5.97
C TRP A 8 -14.49 -6.05 -5.18
N ILE A 9 -15.74 -6.07 -5.68
CA ILE A 9 -16.85 -6.83 -5.07
C ILE A 9 -16.58 -8.34 -5.18
N ALA A 10 -16.19 -8.82 -6.37
CA ALA A 10 -15.94 -10.24 -6.61
C ALA A 10 -14.79 -10.78 -5.74
N SER A 11 -13.79 -9.95 -5.45
CA SER A 11 -12.64 -10.30 -4.60
C SER A 11 -12.90 -10.12 -3.10
N PHE A 12 -14.14 -9.92 -2.64
CA PHE A 12 -14.45 -9.63 -1.23
C PHE A 12 -13.84 -10.64 -0.24
N LEU A 13 -13.86 -11.94 -0.55
CA LEU A 13 -13.26 -13.00 0.28
C LEU A 13 -11.75 -13.19 0.06
N ASN A 14 -11.13 -12.36 -0.78
CA ASN A 14 -9.70 -12.34 -1.06
C ASN A 14 -9.16 -10.92 -0.83
N GLY A 15 -9.00 -10.55 0.45
CA GLY A 15 -8.60 -9.20 0.85
C GLY A 15 -7.25 -8.74 0.28
N ASN A 16 -6.29 -9.66 0.13
CA ASN A 16 -4.98 -9.34 -0.46
C ASN A 16 -5.12 -8.88 -1.92
N GLU A 17 -5.94 -9.58 -2.70
CA GLU A 17 -6.21 -9.21 -4.09
C GLU A 17 -7.06 -7.95 -4.17
N ALA A 18 -8.13 -7.84 -3.37
CA ALA A 18 -8.97 -6.66 -3.34
C ALA A 18 -8.15 -5.38 -3.02
N TRP A 19 -7.24 -5.44 -2.04
CA TRP A 19 -6.38 -4.31 -1.69
C TRP A 19 -5.33 -4.00 -2.76
N SER A 20 -4.78 -5.03 -3.42
CA SER A 20 -3.81 -4.84 -4.51
C SER A 20 -4.46 -4.22 -5.74
N ASN A 21 -5.64 -4.72 -6.16
CA ASN A 21 -6.37 -4.16 -7.28
C ASN A 21 -6.90 -2.75 -7.01
N PHE A 22 -7.36 -2.45 -5.78
CA PHE A 22 -7.75 -1.10 -5.38
C PHE A 22 -6.58 -0.11 -5.56
N ARG A 23 -5.39 -0.46 -5.02
CA ARG A 23 -4.19 0.39 -5.16
C ARG A 23 -3.81 0.61 -6.62
N ARG A 24 -3.75 -0.48 -7.40
CA ARG A 24 -3.35 -0.47 -8.82
C ARG A 24 -4.32 0.30 -9.72
N SER A 25 -5.62 0.13 -9.49
CA SER A 25 -6.65 0.65 -10.38
C SER A 25 -7.24 1.99 -9.95
N GLY A 26 -7.11 2.35 -8.66
CA GLY A 26 -7.77 3.51 -8.08
C GLY A 26 -9.29 3.35 -7.92
N PHE A 27 -9.83 2.14 -8.13
CA PHE A 27 -11.27 1.87 -8.06
C PHE A 27 -11.62 0.80 -7.02
N PRO A 28 -12.78 0.91 -6.35
CA PRO A 28 -13.73 2.03 -6.41
C PRO A 28 -13.13 3.34 -5.85
N ALA A 29 -13.67 4.49 -6.23
CA ALA A 29 -13.21 5.79 -5.75
C ALA A 29 -13.69 6.02 -4.31
N LEU A 30 -13.00 5.40 -3.35
CA LEU A 30 -13.32 5.46 -1.93
C LEU A 30 -12.87 6.79 -1.33
N ALA A 31 -13.60 7.28 -0.34
CA ALA A 31 -13.13 8.35 0.53
C ALA A 31 -12.06 7.81 1.48
N ALA A 32 -10.94 8.51 1.60
CA ALA A 32 -9.90 8.16 2.56
C ALA A 32 -10.42 8.30 4.00
N ASN A 33 -9.89 7.48 4.91
CA ASN A 33 -10.19 7.58 6.33
C ASN A 33 -9.70 8.95 6.85
N PRO A 34 -10.52 9.73 7.56
CA PRO A 34 -10.12 11.02 8.14
C PRO A 34 -9.12 10.91 9.30
N TYR A 35 -8.62 9.71 9.61
CA TYR A 35 -7.63 9.49 10.66
C TYR A 35 -6.36 10.31 10.44
N VAL A 36 -5.97 11.06 11.47
CA VAL A 36 -4.74 11.85 11.49
C VAL A 36 -3.63 11.01 12.08
N GLY A 37 -2.59 10.75 11.29
CA GLY A 37 -1.42 9.98 11.69
C GLY A 37 -0.29 10.10 10.68
N ASP A 38 0.59 9.10 10.61
CA ASP A 38 1.75 9.10 9.72
C ASP A 38 1.40 8.98 8.22
N ILE A 39 0.13 8.76 7.89
CA ILE A 39 -0.36 8.71 6.51
C ILE A 39 -0.92 10.09 6.17
N PRO A 40 -0.48 10.72 5.06
CA PRO A 40 -1.00 12.03 4.64
C PRO A 40 -2.53 12.05 4.54
N ALA A 41 -3.14 13.12 5.05
CA ALA A 41 -4.58 13.30 5.01
C ALA A 41 -5.13 13.19 3.57
N GLY A 42 -6.25 12.50 3.41
CA GLY A 42 -6.85 12.29 2.08
C GLY A 42 -6.20 11.17 1.26
N THR A 43 -5.27 10.41 1.83
CA THR A 43 -4.61 9.28 1.14
C THR A 43 -4.87 7.94 1.82
N PHE A 44 -4.40 6.85 1.20
CA PHE A 44 -4.56 5.49 1.69
C PHE A 44 -3.20 4.84 1.96
N ILE A 45 -3.17 3.85 2.85
CA ILE A 45 -2.04 2.94 2.99
C ILE A 45 -1.74 2.29 1.64
N ARG A 46 -0.49 2.43 1.19
CA ARG A 46 0.03 1.90 -0.07
C ARG A 46 0.91 0.66 0.12
N ARG A 47 1.44 0.43 1.33
CA ARG A 47 2.21 -0.77 1.68
C ARG A 47 2.23 -1.01 3.20
N LEU A 48 2.75 -2.16 3.61
CA LEU A 48 3.19 -2.39 4.99
C LEU A 48 4.69 -2.10 5.11
N THR A 49 5.10 -1.66 6.29
CA THR A 49 6.52 -1.45 6.64
C THR A 49 7.21 -2.77 6.90
N TYR A 50 8.55 -2.76 6.91
CA TYR A 50 9.29 -3.95 7.31
C TYR A 50 9.06 -4.28 8.79
N PRO A 51 9.09 -5.56 9.18
CA PRO A 51 9.04 -5.94 10.59
C PRO A 51 10.24 -5.38 11.36
N VAL A 52 10.01 -4.99 12.61
CA VAL A 52 11.07 -4.46 13.51
C VAL A 52 12.22 -5.47 13.67
N SER A 53 11.93 -6.77 13.64
CA SER A 53 12.95 -7.83 13.70
C SER A 53 13.90 -7.82 12.50
N GLU A 54 13.42 -7.51 11.30
CA GLU A 54 14.29 -7.39 10.12
C GLU A 54 15.17 -6.14 10.20
N ILE A 55 14.61 -5.05 10.74
CA ILE A 55 15.35 -3.81 10.95
C ILE A 55 16.52 -4.03 11.90
N SER A 56 16.34 -4.84 12.96
CA SER A 56 17.39 -5.12 13.94
C SER A 56 18.37 -6.22 13.51
N ALA A 57 17.88 -7.31 12.91
CA ALA A 57 18.70 -8.45 12.55
C ALA A 57 19.40 -8.32 11.19
N ASN A 58 18.89 -7.47 10.30
CA ASN A 58 19.27 -7.43 8.89
C ASN A 58 19.38 -5.99 8.33
N THR A 59 19.87 -5.06 9.17
CA THR A 59 19.86 -3.61 8.91
C THR A 59 20.47 -3.24 7.56
N THR A 60 21.58 -3.86 7.16
CA THR A 60 22.25 -3.56 5.88
C THR A 60 21.33 -3.78 4.68
N ASN A 61 20.69 -4.95 4.59
CA ASN A 61 19.82 -5.29 3.46
C ASN A 61 18.52 -4.47 3.49
N VAL A 62 17.99 -4.16 4.67
CA VAL A 62 16.84 -3.25 4.82
C VAL A 62 17.18 -1.86 4.27
N ASN A 63 18.34 -1.31 4.63
CA ASN A 63 18.78 0.00 4.13
C ASN A 63 18.97 0.01 2.62
N GLU A 64 19.53 -1.06 2.04
CA GLU A 64 19.63 -1.20 0.58
C GLU A 64 18.26 -1.30 -0.11
N ALA A 65 17.28 -1.95 0.50
CA ALA A 65 15.92 -2.00 -0.03
C ALA A 65 15.25 -0.62 0.02
N ILE A 66 15.38 0.09 1.15
CA ILE A 66 14.89 1.46 1.34
C ILE A 66 15.50 2.41 0.29
N ALA A 67 16.81 2.31 0.03
CA ALA A 67 17.48 3.13 -0.97
C ALA A 67 16.91 2.92 -2.41
N ARG A 68 16.43 1.71 -2.73
CA ARG A 68 15.87 1.38 -4.05
C ARG A 68 14.40 1.74 -4.21
N GLN A 69 13.61 1.55 -3.16
CA GLN A 69 12.15 1.67 -3.24
C GLN A 69 11.60 2.99 -2.68
N GLY A 70 12.41 3.75 -1.94
CA GLY A 70 11.97 4.88 -1.12
C GLY A 70 11.79 4.52 0.36
N PRO A 71 11.40 5.51 1.18
CA PRO A 71 11.37 5.37 2.63
C PRO A 71 10.43 4.25 3.09
N ASP A 72 10.75 3.58 4.20
CA ASP A 72 9.91 2.55 4.79
C ASP A 72 8.72 3.18 5.55
N ARG A 73 7.73 3.64 4.79
CA ARG A 73 6.50 4.26 5.30
C ARG A 73 5.30 3.62 4.64
N MET A 74 4.15 3.67 5.33
CA MET A 74 2.91 3.06 4.85
C MET A 74 2.33 3.75 3.61
N ASP A 75 2.70 5.01 3.34
CA ASP A 75 2.28 5.80 2.18
C ASP A 75 3.23 5.66 0.96
N THR A 76 4.40 5.04 1.14
CA THR A 76 5.33 4.77 0.04
C THR A 76 4.72 3.77 -0.95
N ARG A 77 4.73 4.12 -2.23
CA ARG A 77 4.20 3.27 -3.31
C ARG A 77 5.14 2.09 -3.60
N VAL A 78 4.56 0.93 -3.89
CA VAL A 78 5.30 -0.23 -4.44
C VAL A 78 5.51 -0.05 -5.94
N TRP A 79 6.47 -0.77 -6.54
CA TRP A 79 6.93 -0.52 -7.92
C TRP A 79 5.83 -0.53 -9.00
N TRP A 80 4.75 -1.29 -8.80
CA TRP A 80 3.62 -1.38 -9.71
C TRP A 80 2.48 -0.37 -9.39
N ASP A 81 2.46 0.21 -8.18
CA ASP A 81 1.43 1.16 -7.75
C ASP A 81 1.80 2.59 -8.19
N LYS A 82 1.67 2.84 -9.49
CA LYS A 82 2.00 4.14 -10.10
C LYS A 82 0.82 5.14 -9.99
N PRO A 83 1.10 6.46 -9.93
CA PRO A 83 0.08 7.51 -9.97
C PRO A 83 -0.78 7.46 -11.23
#